data_AF-A0AAD6H557-F1
#
_entry.id   AF-A0AAD6H557-F1
#
_cell.length_a   1.000
_cell.length_b   1.000
_cell.length_c   1.000
_cell.angle_alpha   90.00
_cell.angle_beta   90.00
_cell.angle_gamma   90.00
#
_symmetry.space_group_name_H-M   'P 1'
#
loop_
_entity.id
_entity.type
_entity.pdbx_description
1 polymer ?
#
loop_
_entity_poly.entity_id
_entity_poly.type
_entity_poly.pdbx_seq_one_letter_code
_entity_poly.pdbx_strand_id
1 'polypeptide(L)'
;MANLSWAWLLLISVSQVVQSAEPARKRWNKPDGNDDNFVETWYIGDTVKLSWSGWDKDQRDRTIEGLDEAKLYVNAWNPDYSTWSKVITANASIDRGSSFTWTIDIPDSTLSKTKEYAVTFIPMNQTDHKYTGSRLSSPGFRIQSKSTTTSSASVTAFATTSKTASSLSEPSPSHTNGLSTGAKAGIGVGVSIAGLAVLIALGFLFVRRRHQASSQDIDSAKATGDGYNHEAKPVTYELFTTPAELPGTPGRR
;
A
#
# COMPACT_ATOMS: atom_id res chain seq x y z
N MET A 1 27.47 -1.29 29.92
CA MET A 1 26.72 -0.19 29.27
C MET A 1 26.30 -0.68 27.89
N ALA A 2 25.04 -1.11 27.75
CA ALA A 2 24.50 -1.64 26.51
C ALA A 2 23.09 -1.06 26.36
N ASN A 3 22.99 0.05 25.64
CA ASN A 3 21.75 0.79 25.47
C ASN A 3 21.38 0.76 23.98
N LEU A 4 20.09 0.57 23.72
CA LEU A 4 19.35 0.89 22.49
C LEU A 4 19.38 -0.15 21.35
N SER A 5 18.60 -1.22 21.53
CA SER A 5 18.18 -2.12 20.43
C SER A 5 16.66 -2.33 20.40
N TRP A 6 15.88 -1.25 20.50
CA TRP A 6 14.41 -1.34 20.35
C TRP A 6 13.76 -0.27 19.46
N ALA A 7 14.51 0.71 18.97
CA ALA A 7 13.97 1.75 18.09
C ALA A 7 13.78 1.31 16.62
N TRP A 8 14.26 0.11 16.24
CA TRP A 8 14.24 -0.36 14.85
C TRP A 8 12.95 -1.08 14.40
N LEU A 9 11.98 -1.32 15.29
CA LEU A 9 10.75 -2.05 14.92
C LEU A 9 9.53 -1.16 14.64
N LEU A 10 9.60 0.16 14.90
CA LEU A 10 8.54 1.10 14.48
C LEU A 10 8.80 1.71 13.09
N LEU A 11 9.98 1.54 12.51
CA LEU A 11 10.33 2.06 11.17
C LEU A 11 9.95 1.14 10.01
N ILE A 12 9.51 -0.09 10.27
CA ILE A 12 9.05 -1.02 9.21
C ILE A 12 7.55 -0.84 8.89
N SER A 13 6.83 0.00 9.65
CA SER A 13 5.45 0.38 9.31
C SER A 13 5.36 1.55 8.31
N VAL A 14 6.47 1.89 7.64
CA VAL A 14 6.50 2.87 6.53
C VAL A 14 6.34 2.19 5.16
N SER A 15 6.18 0.86 5.09
CA SER A 15 6.24 0.13 3.82
C SER A 15 5.01 0.20 2.92
N GLN A 16 4.03 1.10 3.13
CA GLN A 16 2.85 1.20 2.24
C GLN A 16 2.35 2.62 1.93
N VAL A 17 3.03 3.69 2.33
CA VAL A 17 2.57 5.06 2.02
C VAL A 17 3.70 5.90 1.43
N VAL A 18 4.06 5.60 0.18
CA VAL A 18 4.14 6.58 -0.91
C VAL A 18 3.86 5.81 -2.21
N GLN A 19 2.63 5.31 -2.38
CA GLN A 19 2.19 4.87 -3.70
C GLN A 19 1.93 6.14 -4.53
N SER A 20 3.01 6.64 -5.15
CA SER A 20 3.16 7.94 -5.80
C SER A 20 3.03 9.16 -4.86
N ALA A 21 3.96 10.12 -4.96
CA ALA A 21 3.77 11.40 -4.30
C ALA A 21 2.49 12.05 -4.86
N GLU A 22 1.62 12.57 -3.97
CA GLU A 22 0.38 13.30 -4.25
C GLU A 22 0.28 14.01 -5.63
N PRO A 23 1.28 14.79 -6.10
CA PRO A 23 1.19 15.44 -7.42
C PRO A 23 1.21 14.47 -8.61
N ALA A 24 1.97 13.37 -8.52
CA ALA A 24 2.11 12.41 -9.62
C ALA A 24 0.82 11.58 -9.80
N ARG A 25 0.12 11.28 -8.70
CA ARG A 25 -1.15 10.54 -8.72
C ARG A 25 -2.23 11.25 -9.55
N LYS A 26 -2.32 12.57 -9.44
CA LYS A 26 -3.36 13.40 -10.09
C LYS A 26 -3.29 13.43 -11.62
N ARG A 27 -2.23 12.88 -12.22
CA ARG A 27 -2.07 12.79 -13.67
C ARG A 27 -2.77 11.57 -14.27
N TRP A 28 -3.28 10.66 -13.44
CA TRP A 28 -4.17 9.59 -13.88
C TRP A 28 -5.57 10.14 -14.16
N ASN A 29 -6.07 9.88 -15.36
CA ASN A 29 -7.43 10.24 -15.76
C ASN A 29 -8.37 9.05 -15.54
N LYS A 30 -7.87 7.82 -15.73
CA LYS A 30 -8.57 6.58 -15.42
C LYS A 30 -7.60 5.46 -15.01
N PRO A 31 -7.66 4.92 -13.76
CA PRO A 31 -8.49 5.35 -12.62
C PRO A 31 -8.33 6.85 -12.30
N ASP A 32 -9.35 7.50 -11.73
CA ASP A 32 -9.30 8.96 -11.51
C ASP A 32 -8.30 9.31 -10.39
N GLY A 33 -7.23 10.01 -10.75
CA GLY A 33 -6.16 10.46 -9.87
C GLY A 33 -6.60 11.40 -8.75
N ASN A 34 -7.79 11.98 -8.83
CA ASN A 34 -8.35 12.89 -7.83
C ASN A 34 -9.18 12.18 -6.76
N ASP A 35 -9.63 10.96 -7.03
CA ASP A 35 -10.41 10.17 -6.08
C ASP A 35 -9.53 9.58 -4.98
N ASP A 36 -10.11 9.24 -3.85
CA ASP A 36 -9.46 8.36 -2.86
C ASP A 36 -9.29 6.93 -3.39
N ASN A 37 -8.40 6.17 -2.76
CA ASN A 37 -8.22 4.77 -3.15
C ASN A 37 -9.52 3.98 -2.94
N PHE A 38 -9.82 3.11 -3.91
CA PHE A 38 -10.92 2.14 -3.88
C PHE A 38 -12.32 2.72 -3.98
N VAL A 39 -12.45 3.97 -4.43
CA VAL A 39 -13.73 4.56 -4.84
C VAL A 39 -14.27 3.87 -6.09
N GLU A 40 -13.40 3.66 -7.07
CA GLU A 40 -13.76 3.04 -8.34
C GLU A 40 -13.87 1.50 -8.22
N THR A 41 -14.96 0.94 -8.73
CA THR A 41 -15.20 -0.51 -8.83
C THR A 41 -15.52 -0.91 -10.27
N TRP A 42 -14.84 -1.94 -10.76
CA TRP A 42 -15.07 -2.55 -12.07
C TRP A 42 -15.40 -4.04 -11.95
N TYR A 43 -15.86 -4.64 -13.04
CA TYR A 43 -16.25 -6.04 -13.06
C TYR A 43 -15.47 -6.86 -14.07
N ILE A 44 -15.29 -8.14 -13.75
CA ILE A 44 -14.68 -9.12 -14.66
C ILE A 44 -15.42 -9.15 -15.99
N GLY A 45 -14.64 -9.17 -17.08
CA GLY A 45 -15.11 -9.13 -18.46
C GLY A 45 -15.44 -7.72 -18.97
N ASP A 46 -15.45 -6.69 -18.12
CA ASP A 46 -15.59 -5.32 -18.60
C ASP A 46 -14.34 -4.87 -19.35
N THR A 47 -14.53 -4.01 -20.35
CA THR A 47 -13.46 -3.36 -21.06
C THR A 47 -13.34 -1.92 -20.57
N VAL A 48 -12.18 -1.60 -19.99
CA VAL A 48 -11.89 -0.29 -19.41
C VAL A 48 -10.80 0.40 -20.22
N LYS A 49 -10.97 1.70 -20.48
CA LYS A 49 -9.95 2.55 -21.08
C LYS A 49 -9.14 3.23 -19.98
N LEU A 50 -7.99 2.65 -19.67
CA LEU A 50 -7.00 3.26 -18.79
C LEU A 50 -6.41 4.48 -19.47
N SER A 51 -6.22 5.58 -18.75
CA SER A 51 -5.66 6.80 -19.36
C SER A 51 -4.99 7.72 -18.35
N TRP A 52 -4.02 8.48 -18.85
CA TRP A 52 -3.21 9.42 -18.08
C TRP A 52 -2.83 10.63 -18.93
N SER A 53 -2.43 11.71 -18.28
CA SER A 53 -2.09 12.99 -18.91
C SER A 53 -0.58 13.17 -19.19
N GLY A 54 0.24 12.21 -18.79
CA GLY A 54 1.71 12.28 -18.90
C GLY A 54 2.33 13.08 -17.76
N TRP A 55 3.61 12.89 -17.48
CA TRP A 55 4.31 13.56 -16.37
C TRP A 55 5.43 14.44 -16.92
N ASP A 56 5.62 15.61 -16.31
CA ASP A 56 6.74 16.47 -16.67
C ASP A 56 8.08 15.83 -16.28
N LYS A 57 9.18 16.38 -16.79
CA LYS A 57 10.51 15.84 -16.53
C LYS A 57 10.84 15.75 -15.04
N ASP A 58 10.54 16.80 -14.27
CA ASP A 58 10.90 16.87 -12.85
C ASP A 58 10.13 15.83 -12.02
N GLN A 59 8.88 15.56 -12.38
CA GLN A 59 8.08 14.51 -11.78
C GLN A 59 8.67 13.13 -12.11
N ARG A 60 8.98 12.89 -13.38
CA ARG A 60 9.49 11.60 -13.84
C ARG A 60 10.86 11.28 -13.28
N ASP A 61 11.75 12.26 -13.18
CA ASP A 61 13.07 12.09 -12.57
C ASP A 61 12.95 11.64 -11.09
N ARG A 62 11.89 12.08 -10.38
CA ARG A 62 11.65 11.71 -8.98
C ARG A 62 10.92 10.38 -8.79
N THR A 63 10.09 9.96 -9.75
CA THR A 63 9.20 8.79 -9.58
C THR A 63 9.59 7.57 -10.40
N ILE A 64 10.13 7.77 -11.61
CA ILE A 64 10.31 6.73 -12.62
C ILE A 64 11.60 6.90 -13.42
N GLU A 65 12.66 7.39 -12.77
CA GLU A 65 14.02 7.50 -13.35
C GLU A 65 14.10 8.37 -14.62
N GLY A 66 13.18 9.32 -14.76
CA GLY A 66 13.17 10.23 -15.91
C GLY A 66 12.74 9.58 -17.23
N LEU A 67 12.15 8.38 -17.17
CA LEU A 67 11.80 7.60 -18.37
C LEU A 67 10.68 8.25 -19.20
N ASP A 68 10.85 8.21 -20.52
CA ASP A 68 9.80 8.57 -21.50
C ASP A 68 8.84 7.42 -21.76
N GLU A 69 9.28 6.18 -21.57
CA GLU A 69 8.46 4.99 -21.77
C GLU A 69 8.66 3.99 -20.62
N ALA A 70 7.61 3.28 -20.25
CA ALA A 70 7.71 2.21 -19.27
C ALA A 70 6.69 1.08 -19.52
N LYS A 71 6.85 -0.03 -18.81
CA LYS A 71 5.87 -1.11 -18.83
C LYS A 71 4.70 -0.74 -17.93
N LEU A 72 3.48 -0.95 -18.41
CA LEU A 72 2.26 -0.79 -17.63
C LEU A 72 1.74 -2.16 -17.21
N TYR A 73 1.47 -2.30 -15.93
CA TYR A 73 0.90 -3.51 -15.34
C TYR A 73 -0.40 -3.21 -14.62
N VAL A 74 -1.22 -4.25 -14.47
CA VAL A 74 -2.16 -4.36 -13.35
C VAL A 74 -1.52 -5.25 -12.29
N ASN A 75 -1.65 -4.87 -11.02
CA ASN A 75 -1.15 -5.63 -9.89
C ASN A 75 -2.14 -5.61 -8.73
N ALA A 76 -2.11 -6.66 -7.90
CA ALA A 76 -2.74 -6.61 -6.59
C ALA A 76 -2.18 -5.45 -5.76
N TRP A 77 -3.05 -4.77 -5.01
CA TRP A 77 -2.67 -3.59 -4.22
C TRP A 77 -1.72 -3.93 -3.08
N ASN A 78 -2.05 -4.97 -2.30
CA ASN A 78 -1.26 -5.43 -1.18
C ASN A 78 -0.66 -6.81 -1.49
N PRO A 79 0.68 -6.96 -1.47
CA PRO A 79 1.35 -8.22 -1.77
C PRO A 79 1.05 -9.34 -0.79
N ASP A 80 0.73 -9.00 0.45
CA ASP A 80 0.47 -9.97 1.52
C ASP A 80 -0.75 -10.84 1.19
N TYR A 81 -1.68 -10.31 0.40
CA TYR A 81 -2.84 -11.05 -0.08
C TYR A 81 -2.58 -11.74 -1.42
N SER A 82 -1.87 -11.08 -2.35
CA SER A 82 -1.56 -11.65 -3.66
C SER A 82 -0.38 -10.95 -4.32
N THR A 83 0.50 -11.72 -4.96
CA THR A 83 1.56 -11.21 -5.84
C THR A 83 1.16 -11.23 -7.31
N TRP A 84 -0.11 -11.52 -7.60
CA TRP A 84 -0.59 -11.57 -8.98
C TRP A 84 -0.45 -10.22 -9.66
N SER A 85 0.01 -10.27 -10.91
CA SER A 85 0.07 -9.12 -11.78
C SER A 85 0.09 -9.56 -13.24
N LYS A 86 -0.19 -8.62 -14.14
CA LYS A 86 -0.22 -8.88 -15.59
C LYS A 86 0.25 -7.66 -16.36
N VAL A 87 1.12 -7.88 -17.35
CA VAL A 87 1.54 -6.84 -18.30
C VAL A 87 0.32 -6.43 -19.13
N ILE A 88 0.02 -5.14 -19.14
CA ILE A 88 -0.99 -4.53 -20.01
C ILE A 88 -0.34 -4.12 -21.33
N THR A 89 0.77 -3.39 -21.24
CA THR A 89 1.61 -3.04 -22.40
C THR A 89 3.07 -2.92 -21.98
N ALA A 90 3.97 -3.30 -22.88
CA ALA A 90 5.40 -3.23 -22.65
C ALA A 90 5.99 -1.84 -22.93
N ASN A 91 5.30 -0.98 -23.69
CA ASN A 91 5.84 0.30 -24.13
C ASN A 91 4.82 1.45 -24.05
N ALA A 92 4.46 1.84 -22.83
CA ALA A 92 3.57 2.97 -22.60
C ALA A 92 4.35 4.28 -22.50
N SER A 93 3.94 5.30 -23.26
CA SER A 93 4.49 6.66 -23.16
C SER A 93 4.08 7.31 -21.84
N ILE A 94 5.06 7.88 -21.13
CA ILE A 94 4.90 8.56 -19.83
C ILE A 94 5.12 10.08 -19.96
N ASP A 95 5.93 10.52 -20.92
CA ASP A 95 6.17 11.94 -21.25
C ASP A 95 4.91 12.70 -21.65
N ARG A 96 3.96 11.98 -22.25
CA ARG A 96 2.72 12.53 -22.80
C ARG A 96 1.51 11.71 -22.38
N GLY A 97 0.35 12.34 -22.43
CA GLY A 97 -0.91 11.67 -22.17
C GLY A 97 -1.16 10.56 -23.18
N SER A 98 -1.61 9.41 -22.68
CA SER A 98 -1.94 8.25 -23.51
C SER A 98 -3.02 7.41 -22.84
N SER A 99 -3.49 6.38 -23.55
CA SER A 99 -4.53 5.49 -23.07
C SER A 99 -4.35 4.09 -23.61
N PHE A 100 -4.83 3.10 -22.85
CA PHE A 100 -4.85 1.71 -23.25
C PHE A 100 -6.17 1.05 -22.87
N THR A 101 -6.70 0.22 -23.75
CA THR A 101 -7.94 -0.52 -23.52
C THR A 101 -7.61 -1.90 -22.95
N TRP A 102 -8.07 -2.19 -21.74
CA TRP A 102 -7.87 -3.45 -21.06
C TRP A 102 -9.20 -4.13 -20.76
N THR A 103 -9.32 -5.40 -21.12
CA THR A 103 -10.43 -6.26 -20.69
C THR A 103 -10.06 -6.94 -19.38
N ILE A 104 -10.87 -6.73 -18.35
CA ILE A 104 -10.61 -7.18 -16.99
C ILE A 104 -10.71 -8.70 -16.92
N ASP A 105 -9.55 -9.35 -16.81
CA ASP A 105 -9.41 -10.80 -16.89
C ASP A 105 -8.61 -11.38 -15.70
N ILE A 106 -8.90 -10.88 -14.49
CA ILE A 106 -8.26 -11.35 -13.27
C ILE A 106 -8.73 -12.78 -12.94
N PRO A 107 -7.82 -13.75 -12.71
CA PRO A 107 -8.20 -15.11 -12.35
C PRO A 107 -9.02 -15.19 -11.05
N ASP A 108 -9.99 -16.10 -11.00
CA ASP A 108 -10.80 -16.34 -9.79
C ASP A 108 -9.96 -16.73 -8.57
N SER A 109 -8.85 -17.44 -8.80
CA SER A 109 -7.88 -17.79 -7.74
C SER A 109 -7.19 -16.58 -7.12
N THR A 110 -7.07 -15.48 -7.87
CA THR A 110 -6.56 -14.20 -7.37
C THR A 110 -7.68 -13.39 -6.72
N LEU A 111 -8.85 -13.33 -7.36
CA LEU A 111 -10.01 -12.62 -6.84
C LEU A 111 -10.52 -13.17 -5.52
N SER A 112 -10.32 -14.45 -5.24
CA SER A 112 -10.66 -15.05 -3.94
C SER A 112 -9.76 -14.58 -2.81
N LYS A 113 -8.57 -14.03 -3.11
CA LYS A 113 -7.60 -13.53 -2.14
C LYS A 113 -7.72 -12.03 -1.87
N THR A 114 -7.95 -11.24 -2.93
CA THR A 114 -8.09 -9.78 -2.83
C THR A 114 -9.05 -9.26 -3.89
N LYS A 115 -9.66 -8.11 -3.61
CA LYS A 115 -10.47 -7.33 -4.57
C LYS A 115 -9.81 -6.01 -4.94
N GLU A 116 -8.63 -5.71 -4.39
CA GLU A 116 -7.98 -4.41 -4.47
C GLU A 116 -6.77 -4.46 -5.38
N TYR A 117 -6.73 -3.56 -6.36
CA TYR A 117 -5.75 -3.52 -7.44
C TYR A 117 -5.32 -2.09 -7.73
N ALA A 118 -4.19 -1.95 -8.42
CA ALA A 118 -3.76 -0.72 -9.07
C ALA A 118 -3.21 -1.05 -10.45
N VAL A 119 -3.07 -0.02 -11.27
CA VAL A 119 -2.20 -0.07 -12.44
C VAL A 119 -0.92 0.70 -12.13
N THR A 120 0.22 0.13 -12.52
CA THR A 120 1.53 0.64 -12.13
C THR A 120 2.47 0.65 -13.32
N PHE A 121 3.13 1.78 -13.53
CA PHE A 121 4.30 1.85 -14.41
C PHE A 121 5.55 1.42 -13.66
N ILE A 122 6.36 0.58 -14.31
CA ILE A 122 7.71 0.22 -13.85
C ILE A 122 8.73 0.36 -14.99
N PRO A 123 10.00 0.66 -14.68
CA PRO A 123 11.08 0.71 -15.66
C PRO A 123 11.19 -0.55 -16.53
N MET A 124 11.65 -0.38 -17.77
CA MET A 124 11.77 -1.48 -18.74
C MET A 124 12.71 -2.61 -18.31
N ASN A 125 13.74 -2.26 -17.55
CA ASN A 125 14.73 -3.18 -17.01
C ASN A 125 14.23 -3.93 -15.77
N GLN A 126 13.08 -3.57 -15.21
CA GLN A 126 12.46 -4.28 -14.10
C GLN A 126 11.54 -5.40 -14.60
N THR A 127 11.59 -6.52 -13.88
CA THR A 127 10.84 -7.74 -14.18
C THR A 127 9.89 -8.15 -13.06
N ASP A 128 10.08 -7.61 -11.85
CA ASP A 128 9.35 -8.07 -10.67
C ASP A 128 8.77 -6.87 -9.91
N HIS A 129 7.46 -6.88 -9.69
CA HIS A 129 6.73 -5.71 -9.21
C HIS A 129 6.83 -5.56 -7.69
N LYS A 130 7.80 -6.26 -7.09
CA LYS A 130 7.95 -6.55 -5.65
C LYS A 130 8.30 -5.33 -4.79
N TYR A 131 7.68 -4.19 -5.05
CA TYR A 131 7.66 -2.99 -4.22
C TYR A 131 9.01 -2.28 -4.05
N THR A 132 10.10 -2.86 -4.57
CA THR A 132 11.41 -2.22 -4.63
C THR A 132 11.59 -1.53 -5.97
N GLY A 133 12.29 -0.39 -5.96
CA GLY A 133 12.56 0.39 -7.17
C GLY A 133 11.47 1.38 -7.58
N SER A 134 11.86 2.25 -8.50
CA SER A 134 11.07 3.35 -9.04
C SER A 134 9.77 2.85 -9.67
N ARG A 135 8.65 3.48 -9.33
CA ARG A 135 7.32 3.10 -9.79
C ARG A 135 6.37 4.27 -9.76
N LEU A 136 5.39 4.23 -10.64
CA LEU A 136 4.33 5.24 -10.72
C LEU A 136 2.99 4.54 -10.79
N SER A 137 2.33 4.44 -9.63
CA SER A 137 1.05 3.75 -9.47
C SER A 137 -0.13 4.70 -9.61
N SER A 138 -1.25 4.15 -10.09
CA SER A 138 -2.56 4.79 -10.04
C SER A 138 -3.12 4.78 -8.61
N PRO A 139 -4.20 5.54 -8.36
CA PRO A 139 -5.13 5.19 -7.29
C PRO A 139 -5.52 3.71 -7.32
N GLY A 140 -5.79 3.16 -6.14
CA GLY A 140 -6.34 1.82 -6.00
C GLY A 140 -7.79 1.77 -6.50
N PHE A 141 -8.19 0.64 -7.06
CA PHE A 141 -9.56 0.36 -7.49
C PHE A 141 -9.96 -1.06 -7.11
N ARG A 142 -11.27 -1.34 -7.16
CA ARG A 142 -11.84 -2.63 -6.80
C ARG A 142 -12.27 -3.40 -8.05
N ILE A 143 -12.04 -4.72 -8.05
CA ILE A 143 -12.57 -5.61 -9.09
C ILE A 143 -13.43 -6.70 -8.46
N GLN A 144 -14.61 -6.92 -9.05
CA GLN A 144 -15.56 -7.93 -8.61
C GLN A 144 -16.02 -8.82 -9.77
N SER A 145 -16.53 -10.01 -9.44
CA SER A 145 -17.21 -10.86 -10.43
C SER A 145 -18.65 -10.37 -10.61
N LYS A 146 -19.20 -10.42 -11.82
CA LYS A 146 -20.63 -10.17 -12.03
C LYS A 146 -21.41 -11.33 -11.39
N SER A 147 -22.34 -11.03 -10.49
CA SER A 147 -23.27 -12.04 -10.00
C SER A 147 -24.31 -12.31 -11.10
N THR A 148 -24.16 -13.41 -11.82
CA THR A 148 -25.25 -13.97 -12.62
C THR A 148 -26.28 -14.55 -11.68
N THR A 149 -27.27 -13.74 -11.30
CA THR A 149 -28.49 -14.28 -10.67
C THR A 149 -29.27 -14.98 -11.77
N THR A 150 -28.99 -16.27 -12.01
CA THR A 150 -29.83 -17.11 -12.85
C THR A 150 -31.17 -17.29 -12.13
N SER A 151 -32.11 -16.36 -12.35
CA SER A 151 -33.51 -16.61 -12.03
C SER A 151 -33.98 -17.71 -12.97
N SER A 152 -34.04 -18.95 -12.48
CA SER A 152 -34.70 -20.05 -13.16
C SER A 152 -36.19 -19.71 -13.21
N ALA A 153 -36.62 -19.08 -14.30
CA ALA A 153 -38.04 -18.95 -14.60
C ALA A 153 -38.53 -20.33 -15.00
N SER A 154 -39.12 -21.05 -14.04
CA SER A 154 -39.88 -22.27 -14.27
C SER A 154 -41.11 -21.94 -15.12
N VAL A 155 -40.98 -22.08 -16.43
CA VAL A 155 -42.13 -22.09 -17.35
C VAL A 155 -42.91 -23.39 -17.14
N THR A 156 -43.98 -23.32 -16.34
CA THR A 156 -44.99 -24.39 -16.25
C THR A 156 -45.89 -24.32 -17.48
N ALA A 157 -45.53 -25.03 -18.55
CA ALA A 157 -46.44 -25.28 -19.66
C ALA A 157 -47.15 -26.61 -19.43
N PHE A 158 -48.47 -26.55 -19.23
CA PHE A 158 -49.36 -27.71 -19.21
C PHE A 158 -49.64 -28.18 -20.65
N ALA A 159 -49.36 -29.46 -20.96
CA ALA A 159 -50.03 -30.19 -22.04
C ALA A 159 -49.90 -31.73 -21.87
N THR A 160 -51.04 -32.33 -21.54
CA THR A 160 -51.63 -33.65 -21.80
C THR A 160 -50.82 -34.79 -22.48
N THR A 161 -50.71 -35.91 -21.74
CA THR A 161 -50.77 -37.36 -22.10
C THR A 161 -49.94 -37.94 -23.26
N SER A 162 -48.93 -38.78 -22.94
CA SER A 162 -48.91 -40.25 -23.21
C SER A 162 -47.55 -40.92 -22.91
N LYS A 163 -47.64 -42.05 -22.17
CA LYS A 163 -46.72 -43.20 -21.97
C LYS A 163 -45.29 -43.15 -22.53
N THR A 164 -44.30 -43.46 -21.68
CA THR A 164 -43.45 -44.68 -21.72
C THR A 164 -42.39 -44.61 -20.60
N ALA A 165 -42.19 -45.72 -19.89
CA ALA A 165 -41.21 -45.85 -18.81
C ALA A 165 -39.77 -45.83 -19.37
N SER A 166 -38.89 -45.07 -18.72
CA SER A 166 -37.45 -45.28 -18.80
C SER A 166 -36.79 -44.80 -17.51
N SER A 167 -36.05 -45.71 -16.88
CA SER A 167 -35.24 -45.56 -15.68
C SER A 167 -34.08 -44.59 -15.90
N LEU A 168 -33.89 -43.61 -15.00
CA LEU A 168 -32.58 -42.99 -14.83
C LEU A 168 -32.38 -42.41 -13.43
N SER A 169 -31.52 -43.10 -12.69
CA SER A 169 -30.54 -42.68 -11.68
C SER A 169 -30.79 -41.42 -10.85
N GLU A 170 -30.99 -41.65 -9.55
CA GLU A 170 -30.97 -40.68 -8.46
C GLU A 170 -29.52 -40.22 -8.18
N PRO A 171 -29.20 -38.91 -8.24
CA PRO A 171 -27.92 -38.42 -7.76
C PRO A 171 -27.95 -38.34 -6.22
N SER A 172 -27.15 -39.21 -5.61
CA SER A 172 -26.82 -39.22 -4.18
C SER A 172 -26.29 -37.83 -3.72
N PRO A 173 -26.73 -37.30 -2.55
CA PRO A 173 -26.21 -36.05 -2.03
C PRO A 173 -24.74 -36.21 -1.63
N SER A 174 -23.85 -35.51 -2.32
CA SER A 174 -22.44 -35.43 -1.92
C SER A 174 -22.34 -34.62 -0.62
N HIS A 175 -22.09 -35.32 0.48
CA HIS A 175 -21.70 -34.73 1.74
C HIS A 175 -20.38 -33.98 1.56
N THR A 176 -20.45 -32.65 1.43
CA THR A 176 -19.26 -31.80 1.53
C THR A 176 -19.03 -31.47 2.99
N ASN A 177 -18.08 -32.18 3.61
CA ASN A 177 -17.53 -31.85 4.92
C ASN A 177 -16.70 -30.57 4.81
N GLY A 178 -17.38 -29.43 4.73
CA GLY A 178 -16.80 -28.10 4.79
C GLY A 178 -17.70 -27.21 5.63
N LEU A 179 -17.19 -26.73 6.77
CA LEU A 179 -17.93 -25.87 7.68
C LEU A 179 -18.56 -24.70 6.89
N SER A 180 -19.88 -24.56 7.05
CA SER A 180 -20.68 -23.59 6.29
C SER A 180 -20.10 -22.18 6.44
N THR A 181 -20.32 -21.34 5.43
CA THR A 181 -19.87 -19.94 5.43
C THR A 181 -20.28 -19.20 6.71
N GLY A 182 -21.43 -19.57 7.31
CA GLY A 182 -21.88 -19.04 8.60
C GLY A 182 -21.00 -19.44 9.78
N ALA A 183 -20.46 -20.66 9.80
CA ALA A 183 -19.52 -21.10 10.85
C ALA A 183 -18.17 -20.37 10.77
N LYS A 184 -17.68 -20.06 9.56
CA LYS A 184 -16.44 -19.29 9.35
C LYS A 184 -16.60 -17.82 9.75
N ALA A 185 -17.76 -17.22 9.49
CA ALA A 185 -18.06 -15.85 9.91
C ALA A 185 -18.14 -15.70 11.44
N GLY A 186 -18.67 -16.72 12.14
CA GLY A 186 -18.81 -16.71 13.61
C GLY A 186 -17.48 -16.70 14.38
N ILE A 187 -16.45 -17.40 13.88
CA ILE A 187 -15.14 -17.46 14.55
C ILE A 187 -14.38 -16.14 14.41
N GLY A 188 -14.54 -15.40 13.31
CA GLY A 188 -13.86 -14.13 13.07
C GLY A 188 -14.23 -13.01 14.04
N VAL A 189 -15.49 -12.97 14.51
CA VAL A 189 -15.97 -11.92 15.43
C VAL A 189 -15.68 -12.27 16.90
N GLY A 190 -15.59 -13.55 17.26
CA GLY A 190 -15.34 -13.97 18.65
C GLY A 190 -13.91 -13.66 19.15
N VAL A 191 -12.90 -13.71 18.28
CA VAL A 191 -11.49 -13.56 18.67
C VAL A 191 -11.12 -12.10 18.93
N SER A 192 -11.77 -11.13 18.28
CA SER A 192 -11.46 -9.70 18.46
C SER A 192 -11.82 -9.20 19.86
N ILE A 193 -12.96 -9.64 20.39
CA ILE A 193 -13.45 -9.22 21.71
C ILE A 193 -12.63 -9.89 22.83
N ALA A 194 -12.36 -11.20 22.70
CA ALA A 194 -11.53 -11.92 23.66
C ALA A 194 -10.07 -11.43 23.65
N GLY A 195 -9.51 -11.18 22.46
CA GLY A 195 -8.15 -10.67 22.32
C GLY A 195 -7.97 -9.28 22.92
N LEU A 196 -8.91 -8.37 22.69
CA LEU A 196 -8.85 -7.02 23.26
C LEU A 196 -8.96 -7.03 24.78
N ALA A 197 -9.82 -7.88 25.35
CA ALA A 197 -9.94 -8.03 26.80
C ALA A 197 -8.63 -8.55 27.45
N VAL A 198 -7.94 -9.50 26.82
CA VAL A 198 -6.66 -10.03 27.31
C VAL A 198 -5.56 -8.97 27.24
N LEU A 199 -5.50 -8.18 26.17
CA LEU A 199 -4.51 -7.10 26.03
C LEU A 199 -4.70 -6.00 27.09
N ILE A 200 -5.95 -5.62 27.37
CA ILE A 200 -6.28 -4.65 28.41
C ILE A 200 -5.90 -5.20 29.80
N ALA A 201 -6.22 -6.47 30.08
CA ALA A 201 -5.89 -7.11 31.35
C ALA A 201 -4.36 -7.19 31.57
N LEU A 202 -3.59 -7.53 30.54
CA LEU A 202 -2.12 -7.57 30.60
C LEU A 202 -1.51 -6.18 30.81
N GLY A 203 -2.01 -5.17 30.10
CA GLY A 203 -1.57 -3.78 30.28
C GLY A 203 -1.83 -3.26 31.71
N PHE A 204 -3.02 -3.53 32.24
CA PHE A 204 -3.39 -3.13 33.60
C PHE A 204 -2.52 -3.80 34.68
N LEU A 205 -2.25 -5.11 34.55
CA LEU A 205 -1.39 -5.84 35.48
C LEU A 205 0.06 -5.33 35.48
N PHE A 206 0.57 -4.91 34.32
CA PHE A 206 1.93 -4.39 34.20
C PHE A 206 2.08 -3.03 34.89
N VAL A 207 1.10 -2.14 34.72
CA VAL A 207 1.05 -0.86 35.42
C VAL A 207 0.90 -1.07 36.94
N ARG A 208 0.00 -1.97 37.37
CA ARG A 208 -0.21 -2.27 38.79
C ARG A 208 1.02 -2.85 39.48
N ARG A 209 1.87 -3.63 38.77
CA ARG A 209 3.15 -4.11 39.31
C ARG A 209 4.19 -2.99 39.44
N ARG A 210 4.22 -2.05 38.50
CA ARG A 210 5.16 -0.92 38.51
C ARG A 210 4.90 0.04 39.68
N HIS A 211 3.64 0.28 40.03
CA HIS A 211 3.28 1.22 41.10
C HIS A 211 3.48 0.70 42.52
N GLN A 212 3.97 -0.54 42.71
CA GLN A 212 4.30 -1.09 44.03
C GLN A 212 5.81 -1.07 44.35
N ALA A 213 6.63 -0.44 43.51
CA ALA A 213 8.09 -0.42 43.66
C ALA A 213 8.71 0.96 43.96
N SER A 214 7.97 1.88 44.61
CA SER A 214 8.57 3.15 45.06
C SER A 214 8.12 3.50 46.47
N SER A 215 8.86 2.98 47.42
CA SER A 215 9.09 3.58 48.74
C SER A 215 10.51 3.18 49.14
N GLN A 216 11.28 4.13 49.68
CA GLN A 216 12.71 4.13 50.04
C GLN A 216 13.63 4.75 48.96
N ASP A 217 14.42 5.80 49.18
CA ASP A 217 14.72 6.61 50.36
C ASP A 217 15.14 8.02 49.88
N ILE A 218 14.63 9.06 50.54
CA ILE A 218 15.22 10.41 50.52
C ILE A 218 15.74 10.60 51.93
N ASP A 219 17.03 10.32 52.16
CA ASP A 219 17.82 10.90 53.26
C ASP A 219 19.26 10.41 53.19
N SER A 220 20.17 11.28 52.75
CA SER A 220 21.54 11.39 53.27
C SER A 220 22.19 12.65 52.69
N ALA A 221 22.07 13.71 53.47
CA ALA A 221 22.78 14.95 53.30
C ALA A 221 24.27 14.81 53.68
N LYS A 222 25.09 15.66 53.04
CA LYS A 222 26.18 16.43 53.67
C LYS A 222 27.52 15.72 53.98
N ALA A 223 28.51 15.97 53.11
CA ALA A 223 29.93 16.30 53.36
C ALA A 223 30.68 16.00 52.03
N THR A 224 31.42 16.88 51.35
CA THR A 224 32.42 17.86 51.80
C THR A 224 32.60 18.85 50.63
N GLY A 225 32.71 20.14 50.95
CA GLY A 225 32.97 21.19 49.96
C GLY A 225 34.43 21.21 49.50
N ASP A 226 34.65 21.63 48.27
CA ASP A 226 35.71 22.59 47.94
C ASP A 226 35.42 23.24 46.59
N GLY A 227 35.52 24.56 46.56
CA GLY A 227 35.02 25.39 45.49
C GLY A 227 36.04 25.68 44.40
N TYR A 228 35.55 25.83 43.17
CA TYR A 228 36.21 26.62 42.13
C TYR A 228 35.15 27.29 41.25
N ASN A 229 35.11 28.62 41.33
CA ASN A 229 34.42 29.50 40.38
C ASN A 229 35.26 29.57 39.09
N HIS A 230 34.64 29.37 37.93
CA HIS A 230 35.14 29.90 36.67
C HIS A 230 34.00 30.58 35.94
N GLU A 231 34.13 31.90 35.96
CA GLU A 231 33.36 32.91 35.26
C GLU A 231 33.43 32.70 33.74
N ALA A 232 32.27 32.72 33.08
CA ALA A 232 32.15 32.66 31.63
C ALA A 232 32.60 33.99 31.00
N LYS A 233 33.51 33.93 30.01
CA LYS A 233 33.80 35.05 29.11
C LYS A 233 33.32 34.74 27.68
N PRO A 234 32.73 35.72 26.96
CA PRO A 234 32.11 35.51 25.66
C PRO A 234 33.12 35.43 24.50
N VAL A 235 32.69 34.77 23.43
CA VAL A 235 33.42 34.49 22.18
C VAL A 235 33.58 35.76 21.34
N THR A 236 34.83 36.07 20.94
CA THR A 236 35.17 37.12 19.97
C THR A 236 35.14 36.54 18.55
N TYR A 237 34.41 37.18 17.63
CA TYR A 237 34.40 36.84 16.21
C TYR A 237 35.38 37.75 15.45
N GLU A 238 36.49 37.21 14.97
CA GLU A 238 37.44 37.93 14.10
C GLU A 238 36.89 37.95 12.66
N LEU A 239 36.81 39.16 12.11
CA LEU A 239 36.14 39.54 10.87
C LEU A 239 37.22 39.92 9.83
N PHE A 240 37.14 39.32 8.63
CA PHE A 240 37.76 39.71 7.35
C PHE A 240 39.29 39.60 7.14
N THR A 241 39.66 38.91 6.05
CA THR A 241 40.60 39.44 5.06
C THR A 241 40.45 38.72 3.70
N THR A 242 40.07 39.46 2.68
CA THR A 242 40.10 39.12 1.24
C THR A 242 41.47 39.52 0.67
N PRO A 243 42.16 38.70 -0.16
CA PRO A 243 43.46 39.08 -0.71
C PRO A 243 43.35 40.09 -1.87
N ALA A 244 44.38 40.94 -1.98
CA ALA A 244 44.48 42.12 -2.83
C ALA A 244 44.53 41.85 -4.35
N GLU A 245 43.88 42.75 -5.11
CA GLU A 245 43.98 42.89 -6.57
C GLU A 245 45.30 43.54 -7.01
N LEU A 246 45.78 43.13 -8.20
CA LEU A 246 46.99 43.62 -8.89
C LEU A 246 46.72 44.94 -9.64
N PRO A 247 47.64 45.93 -9.63
CA PRO A 247 47.48 47.18 -10.36
C PRO A 247 47.77 47.04 -11.87
N GLY A 248 46.88 47.62 -12.67
CA GLY A 248 46.94 47.65 -14.14
C GLY A 248 47.94 48.63 -14.73
N THR A 249 48.44 48.28 -15.91
CA THR A 249 49.43 49.00 -16.73
C THR A 249 48.75 50.10 -17.56
N PRO A 250 49.32 51.32 -17.68
CA PRO A 250 48.74 52.38 -18.49
C PRO A 250 49.15 52.25 -19.97
N GLY A 251 48.20 52.51 -20.85
CA GLY A 251 48.36 52.54 -22.31
C GLY A 251 49.20 53.73 -22.79
N ARG A 252 49.85 53.54 -23.94
CA ARG A 252 50.56 54.57 -24.69
C ARG A 252 49.97 54.65 -26.09
N ARG A 253 49.70 55.89 -26.51
CA ARG A 253 49.31 56.33 -27.85
C ARG A 253 50.28 55.88 -28.94
#